data_AF-A0AAW6GX24-F1
#
_entry.id   AF-A0AAW6GX24-F1
#
_cell.length_a   1.000
_cell.length_b   1.000
_cell.length_c   1.000
_cell.angle_alpha   90.00
_cell.angle_beta   90.00
_cell.angle_gamma   90.00
#
_symmetry.space_group_name_H-M   'P 1'
#
loop_
_entity.id
_entity.type
_entity.pdbx_description
1 polymer ?
#
loop_
_entity_poly.entity_id
_entity_poly.type
_entity_poly.pdbx_seq_one_letter_code
_entity_poly.pdbx_strand_id
1 'polypeptide(L)'
;WTASTYATNGFYANNTSTPGRIYAMSIEHHVRNEVRFSKVSNWKVYCMQTEEESRESTDCQPIEMDDCKDVTFANLYMFRVIRVNEPYHSSVRIRNCENIAFLNLHNYSQIKYTNNIAVFDVNKDIDIRPWELSRLIVTGKEPHQQSLGNEIGKVNQLASDLEFAEGIARDSKGNIYFCDHRMRRIFKWSVETNSLSLLADFPWKPSNLAFDSEDNLLVLFRYDAQPGYLINGKPEEMPVMPDTKGTSFSGYGNSAYTMRVYSIDPENPEETIKLLPRVPRGQVKNVYKALYPSNRWRDFHDFNAVSVYVPEMCFLAPDGKTIIPHYFDLSRSSSLLEAYPGKPFYTSDEYDRRMVKMDVANDGTL
;
A
#
# COMPACT_ATOMS: atom_id res chain seq x y z
N TRP A 1 -26.02 3.41 6.69
CA TRP A 1 -25.87 2.34 5.69
C TRP A 1 -25.49 2.92 4.34
N THR A 2 -24.22 2.79 3.99
CA THR A 2 -23.71 3.05 2.64
C THR A 2 -24.19 1.92 1.71
N ALA A 3 -24.16 2.15 0.39
CA ALA A 3 -24.75 1.22 -0.56
C ALA A 3 -23.96 -0.09 -0.75
N SER A 4 -22.70 -0.16 -0.34
CA SER A 4 -21.86 -1.35 -0.50
C SER A 4 -20.80 -1.42 0.60
N THR A 5 -20.82 -2.51 1.36
CA THR A 5 -19.81 -2.83 2.38
C THR A 5 -18.43 -3.12 1.79
N TYR A 6 -18.36 -3.37 0.48
CA TYR A 6 -17.13 -3.61 -0.28
C TYR A 6 -16.50 -2.33 -0.85
N ALA A 7 -17.13 -1.16 -0.64
CA ALA A 7 -16.48 0.11 -0.94
C ALA A 7 -15.17 0.24 -0.14
N THR A 8 -14.17 0.90 -0.72
CA THR A 8 -12.89 1.12 -0.03
C THR A 8 -13.09 1.82 1.32
N ASN A 9 -14.02 2.77 1.37
CA ASN A 9 -14.38 3.55 2.56
C ASN A 9 -15.90 3.69 2.64
N GLY A 10 -16.47 3.60 3.83
CA GLY A 10 -17.86 3.99 4.04
C GLY A 10 -18.06 5.50 4.04
N PHE A 11 -17.15 6.22 4.67
CA PHE A 11 -17.02 7.65 4.59
C PHE A 11 -15.56 8.01 4.31
N TYR A 12 -15.35 8.93 3.37
CA TYR A 12 -14.03 9.48 3.09
C TYR A 12 -14.10 10.99 2.90
N ALA A 13 -13.32 11.73 3.69
CA ALA A 13 -13.03 13.13 3.47
C ALA A 13 -11.53 13.30 3.23
N ASN A 14 -11.18 14.01 2.16
CA ASN A 14 -9.79 14.21 1.73
C ASN A 14 -9.54 15.69 1.43
N ASN A 15 -8.31 16.15 1.72
CA ASN A 15 -7.71 17.38 1.22
C ASN A 15 -8.62 18.62 1.34
N THR A 16 -9.07 18.91 2.56
CA THR A 16 -9.95 20.06 2.81
C THR A 16 -9.70 20.70 4.16
N SER A 17 -9.61 22.04 4.15
CA SER A 17 -9.62 22.87 5.35
C SER A 17 -10.96 23.57 5.58
N THR A 18 -11.95 23.28 4.73
CA THR A 18 -13.29 23.86 4.85
C THR A 18 -13.93 23.35 6.14
N PRO A 19 -14.42 24.24 7.03
CA PRO A 19 -15.06 23.81 8.25
C PRO A 19 -16.24 22.87 7.97
N GLY A 20 -16.16 21.65 8.49
CA GLY A 20 -17.15 20.60 8.29
C GLY A 20 -17.80 20.15 9.59
N ARG A 21 -19.04 19.66 9.49
CA ARG A 21 -19.73 19.03 10.62
C ARG A 21 -20.45 17.77 10.20
N ILE A 22 -20.35 16.74 11.02
CA ILE A 22 -21.12 15.50 10.90
C ILE A 22 -21.99 15.37 12.16
N TYR A 23 -23.27 15.02 11.98
CA TYR A 23 -24.22 14.83 13.07
C TYR A 23 -24.89 13.47 12.95
N ALA A 24 -24.83 12.66 14.01
CA ALA A 24 -25.54 11.38 14.15
C ALA A 24 -25.39 10.44 12.94
N MET A 25 -24.17 10.34 12.41
CA MET A 25 -23.88 9.49 11.26
C MET A 25 -23.43 8.11 11.74
N SER A 26 -24.04 7.07 11.18
CA SER A 26 -23.70 5.67 11.43
C SER A 26 -23.14 5.06 10.14
N ILE A 27 -21.91 4.54 10.20
CA ILE A 27 -21.16 3.93 9.09
C ILE A 27 -20.70 2.55 9.51
N GLU A 28 -21.29 1.52 8.92
CA GLU A 28 -21.28 0.17 9.49
C GLU A 28 -20.89 -0.86 8.42
N HIS A 29 -20.31 -1.96 8.87
CA HIS A 29 -20.15 -3.24 8.16
C HIS A 29 -19.17 -3.22 6.98
N HIS A 30 -18.32 -2.20 6.87
CA HIS A 30 -17.36 -2.12 5.77
C HIS A 30 -16.26 -3.19 5.91
N VAL A 31 -15.74 -3.65 4.78
CA VAL A 31 -14.71 -4.68 4.75
C VAL A 31 -13.32 -4.12 5.04
N ARG A 32 -13.05 -2.89 4.59
CA ARG A 32 -11.71 -2.29 4.61
C ARG A 32 -11.61 -1.13 5.58
N ASN A 33 -12.43 -0.10 5.38
CA ASN A 33 -12.47 1.05 6.27
C ASN A 33 -13.91 1.56 6.40
N GLU A 34 -14.36 1.88 7.60
CA GLU A 34 -15.64 2.57 7.79
C GLU A 34 -15.45 4.07 7.56
N VAL A 35 -14.51 4.71 8.26
CA VAL A 35 -14.34 6.16 8.22
C VAL A 35 -12.88 6.52 7.99
N ARG A 36 -12.62 7.31 6.95
CA ARG A 36 -11.28 7.88 6.68
C ARG A 36 -11.31 9.39 6.59
N PHE A 37 -10.33 10.01 7.23
CA PHE A 37 -9.98 11.42 7.08
C PHE A 37 -8.52 11.53 6.62
N SER A 38 -8.27 12.22 5.52
CA SER A 38 -6.92 12.45 4.99
C SER A 38 -6.72 13.93 4.73
N LYS A 39 -5.72 14.57 5.34
CA LYS A 39 -5.45 16.01 5.15
C LYS A 39 -6.70 16.89 5.41
N VAL A 40 -7.46 16.56 6.45
CA VAL A 40 -8.71 17.27 6.81
C VAL A 40 -8.48 18.18 8.01
N SER A 41 -9.02 19.40 7.97
CA SER A 41 -9.00 20.29 9.12
C SER A 41 -10.27 21.08 9.37
N ASN A 42 -10.47 21.48 10.64
CA ASN A 42 -11.61 22.28 11.14
C ASN A 42 -12.95 21.54 11.21
N TRP A 43 -12.92 20.24 11.54
CA TRP A 43 -14.11 19.39 11.52
C TRP A 43 -14.64 19.06 12.92
N LYS A 44 -15.96 18.97 13.03
CA LYS A 44 -16.64 18.52 14.26
C LYS A 44 -17.60 17.38 13.96
N VAL A 45 -17.38 16.24 14.58
CA VAL A 45 -18.13 15.01 14.41
C VAL A 45 -18.88 14.72 15.70
N TYR A 46 -20.21 14.72 15.61
CA TYR A 46 -21.10 14.57 16.77
C TYR A 46 -21.90 13.27 16.66
N CYS A 47 -21.85 12.45 17.69
CA CYS A 47 -22.61 11.21 17.82
C CYS A 47 -22.40 10.26 16.63
N MET A 48 -21.16 10.17 16.13
CA MET A 48 -20.82 9.18 15.09
C MET A 48 -20.77 7.79 15.69
N GLN A 49 -21.28 6.82 14.95
CA GLN A 49 -21.15 5.42 15.29
C GLN A 49 -20.58 4.62 14.12
N THR A 50 -19.79 3.60 14.46
CA THR A 50 -19.32 2.58 13.53
C THR A 50 -19.65 1.18 14.07
N GLU A 51 -19.74 0.16 13.20
CA GLU A 51 -20.09 -1.21 13.60
C GLU A 51 -19.42 -2.27 12.72
N GLU A 52 -18.58 -3.10 13.29
CA GLU A 52 -18.03 -4.26 12.58
C GLU A 52 -18.99 -5.46 12.62
N GLU A 53 -19.30 -6.04 11.46
CA GLU A 53 -20.01 -7.33 11.34
C GLU A 53 -19.05 -8.50 11.13
N SER A 54 -19.36 -9.64 11.75
CA SER A 54 -18.53 -10.85 11.81
C SER A 54 -18.13 -11.49 10.49
N ARG A 55 -18.85 -11.23 9.39
CA ARG A 55 -18.58 -11.85 8.08
C ARG A 55 -17.79 -10.97 7.13
N GLU A 56 -17.92 -9.66 7.27
CA GLU A 56 -17.40 -8.70 6.30
C GLU A 56 -16.29 -7.84 6.92
N SER A 57 -16.40 -7.49 8.20
CA SER A 57 -15.60 -6.44 8.83
C SER A 57 -14.48 -6.94 9.73
N THR A 58 -14.15 -8.23 9.71
CA THR A 58 -13.14 -8.80 10.62
C THR A 58 -11.77 -8.11 10.52
N ASP A 59 -11.42 -7.61 9.33
CA ASP A 59 -10.19 -6.87 9.04
C ASP A 59 -10.40 -5.35 8.87
N CYS A 60 -11.59 -4.84 9.18
CA CYS A 60 -11.94 -3.45 8.98
C CYS A 60 -11.19 -2.53 9.93
N GLN A 61 -10.67 -1.42 9.42
CA GLN A 61 -10.25 -0.28 10.25
C GLN A 61 -11.44 0.66 10.47
N PRO A 62 -12.01 0.78 11.69
CA PRO A 62 -13.21 1.60 11.90
C PRO A 62 -12.97 3.08 11.60
N ILE A 63 -11.91 3.66 12.17
CA ILE A 63 -11.53 5.05 11.90
C ILE A 63 -10.03 5.11 11.59
N GLU A 64 -9.67 5.74 10.48
CA GLU A 64 -8.28 6.05 10.13
C GLU A 64 -8.13 7.53 9.79
N MET A 65 -7.12 8.18 10.38
CA MET A 65 -6.84 9.60 10.19
C MET A 65 -5.37 9.80 9.82
N ASP A 66 -5.12 10.44 8.69
CA ASP A 66 -3.78 10.78 8.20
C ASP A 66 -3.68 12.30 8.00
N ASP A 67 -2.65 12.93 8.58
CA ASP A 67 -2.32 14.35 8.42
C ASP A 67 -3.51 15.30 8.73
N CYS A 68 -4.32 14.95 9.73
CA CYS A 68 -5.51 15.72 10.12
C CYS A 68 -5.22 16.72 11.24
N LYS A 69 -5.95 17.84 11.26
CA LYS A 69 -5.75 18.90 12.25
C LYS A 69 -7.06 19.53 12.73
N ASP A 70 -7.15 19.89 14.01
CA ASP A 70 -8.30 20.62 14.56
C ASP A 70 -9.63 19.87 14.33
N VAL A 71 -9.65 18.58 14.68
CA VAL A 71 -10.84 17.71 14.54
C VAL A 71 -11.36 17.33 15.92
N THR A 72 -12.66 17.44 16.13
CA THR A 72 -13.32 16.98 17.37
C THR A 72 -14.32 15.89 17.08
N PHE A 73 -14.19 14.77 17.77
CA PHE A 73 -15.25 13.76 17.93
C PHE A 73 -15.91 13.95 19.29
N ALA A 74 -17.23 14.05 19.32
CA ALA A 74 -18.01 14.12 20.55
C ALA A 74 -19.09 13.02 20.55
N ASN A 75 -19.13 12.20 21.59
CA ASN A 75 -19.95 10.99 21.70
C ASN A 75 -19.65 9.99 20.57
N LEU A 76 -18.38 9.60 20.40
CA LEU A 76 -17.99 8.60 19.40
C LEU A 76 -18.26 7.18 19.92
N TYR A 77 -18.94 6.36 19.13
CA TYR A 77 -19.28 4.99 19.50
C TYR A 77 -18.77 3.99 18.46
N MET A 78 -17.78 3.19 18.80
CA MET A 78 -17.18 2.18 17.90
C MET A 78 -17.61 0.81 18.40
N PHE A 79 -18.44 0.12 17.61
CA PHE A 79 -19.13 -1.10 18.03
C PHE A 79 -18.63 -2.34 17.29
N ARG A 80 -18.61 -3.49 17.96
CA ARG A 80 -18.44 -4.81 17.31
C ARG A 80 -19.59 -5.73 17.70
N VAL A 81 -20.23 -6.36 16.72
CA VAL A 81 -21.41 -7.23 16.97
C VAL A 81 -21.07 -8.47 17.81
N ILE A 82 -22.09 -9.05 18.43
CA ILE A 82 -22.00 -10.27 19.28
C ILE A 82 -21.39 -11.51 18.63
N ARG A 83 -21.28 -11.55 17.30
CA ARG A 83 -20.74 -12.70 16.54
C ARG A 83 -19.26 -12.58 16.23
N VAL A 84 -18.66 -11.41 16.44
CA VAL A 84 -17.22 -11.22 16.23
C VAL A 84 -16.44 -12.03 17.27
N ASN A 85 -15.48 -12.82 16.82
CA ASN A 85 -14.73 -13.75 17.66
C ASN A 85 -13.21 -13.64 17.44
N GLU A 86 -12.76 -12.65 16.67
CA GLU A 86 -11.35 -12.42 16.35
C GLU A 86 -10.90 -11.04 16.87
N PRO A 87 -9.68 -10.94 17.42
CA PRO A 87 -9.13 -9.65 17.83
C PRO A 87 -8.76 -8.80 16.61
N TYR A 88 -8.88 -7.49 16.74
CA TYR A 88 -8.34 -6.53 15.78
C TYR A 88 -7.54 -5.45 16.52
N HIS A 89 -6.52 -4.90 15.86
CA HIS A 89 -5.49 -4.09 16.50
C HIS A 89 -6.07 -2.84 17.20
N SER A 90 -6.71 -1.93 16.45
CA SER A 90 -7.17 -0.64 16.99
C SER A 90 -8.45 -0.10 16.34
N SER A 91 -9.34 0.53 17.11
CA SER A 91 -10.56 1.16 16.58
C SER A 91 -10.27 2.46 15.83
N VAL A 92 -9.42 3.32 16.40
CA VAL A 92 -8.93 4.53 15.74
C VAL A 92 -7.43 4.40 15.49
N ARG A 93 -7.01 4.58 14.25
CA ARG A 93 -5.60 4.70 13.85
C ARG A 93 -5.31 6.13 13.41
N ILE A 94 -4.27 6.75 13.95
CA ILE A 94 -3.86 8.10 13.57
C ILE A 94 -2.38 8.15 13.13
N ARG A 95 -2.09 8.99 12.13
CA ARG A 95 -0.73 9.35 11.69
C ARG A 95 -0.64 10.85 11.51
N ASN A 96 0.43 11.47 12.01
CA ASN A 96 0.73 12.90 11.84
C ASN A 96 -0.44 13.85 12.17
N CYS A 97 -1.28 13.47 13.14
CA CYS A 97 -2.44 14.28 13.50
C CYS A 97 -2.12 15.26 14.63
N GLU A 98 -2.72 16.45 14.59
CA GLU A 98 -2.51 17.53 15.56
C GLU A 98 -3.86 18.07 16.06
N ASN A 99 -3.95 18.35 17.37
CA ASN A 99 -5.14 18.92 17.99
C ASN A 99 -6.44 18.14 17.68
N ILE A 100 -6.41 16.82 17.93
CA ILE A 100 -7.58 15.96 17.82
C ILE A 100 -8.20 15.78 19.21
N ALA A 101 -9.49 16.04 19.34
CA ALA A 101 -10.22 15.88 20.58
C ALA A 101 -11.25 14.77 20.47
N PHE A 102 -11.19 13.79 21.38
CA PHE A 102 -12.26 12.82 21.59
C PHE A 102 -12.93 13.13 22.93
N LEU A 103 -14.20 13.52 22.88
CA LEU A 103 -15.02 13.87 24.03
C LEU A 103 -16.09 12.79 24.16
N ASN A 104 -16.04 11.99 25.23
CA ASN A 104 -16.91 10.82 25.41
C ASN A 104 -16.77 9.80 24.26
N LEU A 105 -15.77 8.92 24.35
CA LEU A 105 -15.47 7.87 23.37
C LEU A 105 -15.73 6.49 23.97
N HIS A 106 -16.38 5.63 23.18
CA HIS A 106 -16.74 4.26 23.51
C HIS A 106 -16.15 3.28 22.47
N ASN A 107 -15.32 2.35 22.91
CA ASN A 107 -14.88 1.15 22.16
C ASN A 107 -15.61 -0.04 22.79
N TYR A 108 -16.68 -0.51 22.16
CA TYR A 108 -17.67 -1.34 22.82
C TYR A 108 -18.05 -2.58 22.03
N SER A 109 -18.38 -3.64 22.76
CA SER A 109 -19.06 -4.82 22.22
C SER A 109 -19.97 -5.38 23.30
N GLN A 110 -21.04 -6.05 22.87
CA GLN A 110 -21.91 -6.82 23.77
C GLN A 110 -21.22 -8.09 24.33
N ILE A 111 -20.02 -8.41 23.84
CA ILE A 111 -19.19 -9.54 24.26
C ILE A 111 -17.76 -9.06 24.55
N LYS A 112 -16.86 -9.97 24.89
CA LYS A 112 -15.47 -9.65 25.29
C LYS A 112 -14.56 -9.16 24.15
N TYR A 113 -15.05 -9.14 22.91
CA TYR A 113 -14.25 -8.87 21.71
C TYR A 113 -14.48 -7.44 21.20
N THR A 114 -13.95 -6.45 21.91
CA THR A 114 -13.73 -5.10 21.37
C THR A 114 -12.47 -5.10 20.48
N ASN A 115 -12.13 -3.99 19.83
CA ASN A 115 -10.74 -3.85 19.32
C ASN A 115 -9.79 -3.73 20.53
N ASN A 116 -8.54 -4.17 20.36
CA ASN A 116 -7.58 -4.23 21.48
C ASN A 116 -7.18 -2.85 21.99
N ILE A 117 -7.05 -1.87 21.09
CA ILE A 117 -6.65 -0.49 21.37
C ILE A 117 -7.76 0.45 20.91
N ALA A 118 -8.19 1.39 21.75
CA ALA A 118 -9.24 2.32 21.37
C ALA A 118 -8.72 3.38 20.38
N VAL A 119 -7.54 3.94 20.66
CA VAL A 119 -6.84 4.88 19.76
C VAL A 119 -5.35 4.55 19.72
N PHE A 120 -4.78 4.47 18.53
CA PHE A 120 -3.37 4.15 18.28
C PHE A 120 -2.70 5.25 17.43
N ASP A 121 -1.64 5.87 17.96
CA ASP A 121 -0.75 6.75 17.18
C ASP A 121 0.41 5.92 16.61
N VAL A 122 0.37 5.68 15.30
CA VAL A 122 1.31 4.78 14.61
C VAL A 122 2.75 5.30 14.64
N ASN A 123 2.93 6.60 14.42
CA ASN A 123 4.27 7.17 14.28
C ASN A 123 4.97 7.28 15.64
N LYS A 124 4.18 7.51 16.69
CA LYS A 124 4.71 7.63 18.05
C LYS A 124 4.70 6.33 18.83
N ASP A 125 4.07 5.28 18.29
CA ASP A 125 3.85 3.99 18.93
C ASP A 125 3.15 4.15 20.29
N ILE A 126 2.03 4.89 20.32
CA ILE A 126 1.28 5.18 21.55
C ILE A 126 -0.08 4.50 21.53
N ASP A 127 -0.29 3.63 22.53
CA ASP A 127 -1.55 2.92 22.75
C ASP A 127 -2.44 3.62 23.78
N ILE A 128 -3.67 3.94 23.40
CA ILE A 128 -4.73 4.36 24.31
C ILE A 128 -5.75 3.21 24.42
N ARG A 129 -5.64 2.45 25.51
CA ARG A 129 -6.38 1.19 25.70
C ARG A 129 -7.74 1.27 26.41
N PRO A 130 -8.03 2.23 27.31
CA PRO A 130 -9.34 2.24 27.97
C PRO A 130 -10.49 2.24 26.97
N TRP A 131 -11.48 1.39 27.22
CA TRP A 131 -12.65 1.22 26.34
C TRP A 131 -13.64 2.39 26.45
N GLU A 132 -13.55 3.15 27.53
CA GLU A 132 -14.43 4.26 27.88
C GLU A 132 -13.57 5.46 28.27
N LEU A 133 -13.72 6.58 27.56
CA LEU A 133 -12.93 7.80 27.77
C LEU A 133 -13.86 9.01 27.84
N SER A 134 -13.90 9.70 28.99
CA SER A 134 -14.61 10.99 29.06
C SER A 134 -13.93 12.07 28.19
N ARG A 135 -12.59 12.04 28.10
CA ARG A 135 -11.81 12.98 27.30
C ARG A 135 -10.43 12.42 26.93
N LEU A 136 -10.06 12.53 25.66
CA LEU A 136 -8.70 12.34 25.14
C LEU A 136 -8.37 13.52 24.21
N ILE A 137 -7.17 14.07 24.35
CA ILE A 137 -6.65 15.13 23.49
C ILE A 137 -5.33 14.65 22.91
N VAL A 138 -5.23 14.59 21.59
CA VAL A 138 -3.99 14.37 20.84
C VAL A 138 -3.48 15.73 20.40
N THR A 139 -2.39 16.18 21.00
CA THR A 139 -1.76 17.48 20.71
C THR A 139 -0.90 17.45 19.46
N GLY A 140 -0.44 16.26 19.03
CA GLY A 140 0.54 16.11 17.95
C GLY A 140 1.99 16.25 18.42
N LYS A 141 2.21 16.65 19.68
CA LYS A 141 3.53 16.89 20.29
C LYS A 141 3.91 15.85 21.33
N GLU A 142 3.15 14.77 21.42
CA GLU A 142 3.49 13.63 22.25
C GLU A 142 4.88 13.12 21.84
N PRO A 143 5.72 12.68 22.79
CA PRO A 143 7.00 12.07 22.45
C PRO A 143 6.80 10.69 21.81
N HIS A 144 7.69 10.30 20.90
CA HIS A 144 7.75 8.91 20.46
C HIS A 144 8.09 7.99 21.64
N GLN A 145 7.45 6.81 21.71
CA GLN A 145 7.76 5.82 22.73
C GLN A 145 9.21 5.30 22.60
N GLN A 146 9.70 5.14 21.37
CA GLN A 146 11.10 4.87 21.08
C GLN A 146 11.72 6.04 20.30
N SER A 147 12.87 6.52 20.76
CA SER A 147 13.63 7.53 20.02
C SER A 147 14.17 6.95 18.72
N LEU A 148 13.95 7.67 17.63
CA LEU A 148 14.55 7.36 16.33
C LEU A 148 15.94 7.99 16.30
N GLY A 149 16.98 7.15 16.30
CA GLY A 149 18.37 7.59 16.27
C GLY A 149 19.13 6.96 15.09
N ASN A 150 20.12 7.67 14.55
CA ASN A 150 20.96 7.18 13.44
C ASN A 150 22.24 6.50 13.93
N GLU A 151 22.15 5.78 15.06
CA GLU A 151 23.29 5.07 15.64
C GLU A 151 23.67 3.87 14.77
N ILE A 152 24.91 3.86 14.26
CA ILE A 152 25.42 2.75 13.43
C ILE A 152 25.34 1.45 14.21
N GLY A 153 24.78 0.41 13.59
CA GLY A 153 24.64 -0.92 14.18
C GLY A 153 23.41 -1.11 15.07
N LYS A 154 22.60 -0.06 15.27
CA LYS A 154 21.32 -0.15 15.98
C LYS A 154 20.16 -0.20 15.00
N VAL A 155 19.29 -1.18 15.18
CA VAL A 155 18.03 -1.31 14.43
C VAL A 155 16.95 -0.55 15.18
N ASN A 156 16.28 0.38 14.50
CA ASN A 156 15.09 1.04 15.02
C ASN A 156 13.87 0.60 14.22
N GLN A 157 12.78 0.31 14.93
CA GLN A 157 11.49 0.12 14.29
C GLN A 157 10.93 1.49 13.87
N LEU A 158 10.70 1.66 12.57
CA LEU A 158 10.18 2.92 12.02
C LEU A 158 8.65 2.97 12.04
N ALA A 159 8.01 1.82 11.88
CA ALA A 159 6.56 1.67 11.90
C ALA A 159 6.15 0.26 12.34
N SER A 160 4.91 0.13 12.77
CA SER A 160 4.23 -1.11 13.14
C SER A 160 2.84 -1.16 12.48
N ASP A 161 2.05 -2.20 12.79
CA ASP A 161 0.66 -2.33 12.33
C ASP A 161 0.52 -2.37 10.78
N LEU A 162 1.40 -3.15 10.15
CA LEU A 162 1.41 -3.50 8.74
C LEU A 162 1.10 -5.00 8.63
N GLU A 163 0.34 -5.42 7.63
CA GLU A 163 0.11 -6.86 7.43
C GLU A 163 1.32 -7.49 6.74
N PHE A 164 1.71 -6.95 5.59
CA PHE A 164 2.85 -7.46 4.84
C PHE A 164 3.50 -6.35 4.02
N ALA A 165 4.59 -5.79 4.55
CA ALA A 165 5.36 -4.76 3.87
C ALA A 165 6.24 -5.36 2.78
N GLU A 166 6.00 -4.97 1.53
CA GLU A 166 6.76 -5.44 0.37
C GLU A 166 6.94 -4.35 -0.69
N GLY A 167 7.66 -4.67 -1.77
CA GLY A 167 7.77 -3.78 -2.92
C GLY A 167 8.53 -2.49 -2.66
N ILE A 168 9.55 -2.51 -1.79
CA ILE A 168 10.24 -1.31 -1.33
C ILE A 168 10.91 -0.53 -2.48
N ALA A 169 10.79 0.79 -2.46
CA ALA A 169 11.46 1.73 -3.34
C ALA A 169 11.91 2.99 -2.59
N ARG A 170 12.78 3.79 -3.21
CA ARG A 170 13.19 5.09 -2.67
C ARG A 170 13.17 6.17 -3.74
N ASP A 171 12.77 7.38 -3.37
CA ASP A 171 12.88 8.55 -4.23
C ASP A 171 14.31 9.14 -4.19
N SER A 172 14.55 10.19 -4.98
CA SER A 172 15.84 10.90 -4.98
C SER A 172 16.16 11.61 -3.66
N LYS A 173 15.15 11.91 -2.84
CA LYS A 173 15.28 12.57 -1.52
C LYS A 173 15.60 11.59 -0.39
N GLY A 174 15.51 10.28 -0.67
CA GLY A 174 15.75 9.21 0.29
C GLY A 174 14.52 8.77 1.08
N ASN A 175 13.33 9.29 0.78
CA ASN A 175 12.09 8.77 1.34
C ASN A 175 11.88 7.33 0.89
N ILE A 176 11.31 6.51 1.77
CA ILE A 176 11.10 5.08 1.51
C ILE A 176 9.62 4.86 1.24
N TYR A 177 9.32 4.11 0.19
CA TYR A 177 7.98 3.75 -0.21
C TYR A 177 7.85 2.24 -0.19
N PHE A 178 6.73 1.71 0.27
CA PHE A 178 6.44 0.28 0.27
C PHE A 178 4.92 0.07 0.25
N CYS A 179 4.49 -1.14 -0.05
CA CYS A 179 3.07 -1.45 -0.16
C CYS A 179 2.68 -2.68 0.65
N ASP A 180 1.37 -2.83 0.80
CA ASP A 180 0.69 -3.99 1.33
C ASP A 180 -0.28 -4.53 0.28
N HIS A 181 -0.02 -5.75 -0.20
CA HIS A 181 -0.74 -6.30 -1.33
C HIS A 181 -2.20 -6.65 -1.01
N ARG A 182 -2.45 -7.34 0.09
CA ARG A 182 -3.81 -7.81 0.43
C ARG A 182 -4.65 -6.64 0.91
N MET A 183 -4.09 -5.78 1.78
CA MET A 183 -4.79 -4.60 2.28
C MET A 183 -4.82 -3.45 1.29
N ARG A 184 -4.11 -3.54 0.15
CA ARG A 184 -4.10 -2.58 -0.98
C ARG A 184 -3.65 -1.17 -0.61
N ARG A 185 -2.65 -1.08 0.28
CA ARG A 185 -2.15 0.17 0.83
C ARG A 185 -0.76 0.47 0.28
N ILE A 186 -0.48 1.74 0.04
CA ILE A 186 0.84 2.24 -0.33
C ILE A 186 1.24 3.24 0.73
N PHE A 187 2.43 3.11 1.29
CA PHE A 187 2.93 3.93 2.37
C PHE A 187 4.17 4.72 1.95
N LYS A 188 4.37 5.87 2.59
CA LYS A 188 5.59 6.69 2.50
C LYS A 188 6.16 6.85 3.90
N TRP A 189 7.42 6.50 4.09
CA TRP A 189 8.23 6.92 5.22
C TRP A 189 9.07 8.14 4.80
N SER A 190 8.82 9.25 5.47
CA SER A 190 9.53 10.50 5.27
C SER A 190 10.80 10.56 6.12
N VAL A 191 11.96 10.72 5.47
CA VAL A 191 13.24 10.90 6.18
C VAL A 191 13.37 12.29 6.81
N GLU A 192 12.65 13.27 6.28
CA GLU A 192 12.66 14.64 6.79
C GLU A 192 11.90 14.75 8.12
N THR A 193 10.73 14.11 8.19
CA THR A 193 9.84 14.20 9.35
C THR A 193 9.92 12.99 10.27
N ASN A 194 10.67 11.95 9.90
CA ASN A 194 10.74 10.67 10.60
C ASN A 194 9.35 10.10 10.90
N SER A 195 8.50 10.06 9.88
CA SER A 195 7.12 9.65 10.04
C SER A 195 6.57 8.89 8.83
N LEU A 196 5.64 7.99 9.11
CA LEU A 196 4.86 7.25 8.12
C LEU A 196 3.60 8.02 7.75
N SER A 197 3.22 7.98 6.47
CA SER A 197 1.90 8.34 5.98
C SER A 197 1.33 7.24 5.08
N LEU A 198 0.01 7.09 5.09
CA LEU A 198 -0.71 6.32 4.08
C LEU A 198 -0.80 7.17 2.81
N LEU A 199 -0.01 6.81 1.80
CA LEU A 199 0.06 7.53 0.53
C LEU A 199 -1.21 7.32 -0.29
N ALA A 200 -1.63 6.06 -0.46
CA ALA A 200 -2.77 5.72 -1.28
C ALA A 200 -3.43 4.41 -0.86
N ASP A 201 -4.72 4.32 -1.16
CA ASP A 201 -5.57 3.15 -0.92
C ASP A 201 -6.45 2.93 -2.16
N PHE A 202 -5.90 2.17 -3.10
CA PHE A 202 -6.56 1.87 -4.37
C PHE A 202 -7.34 0.55 -4.32
N PRO A 203 -8.32 0.34 -5.21
CA PRO A 203 -9.05 -0.92 -5.27
C PRO A 203 -8.21 -2.08 -5.83
N TRP A 204 -6.98 -1.86 -6.32
CA TRP A 204 -6.11 -2.90 -6.87
C TRP A 204 -4.99 -3.27 -5.91
N LYS A 205 -4.46 -4.49 -6.02
CA LYS A 205 -3.43 -5.02 -5.11
C LYS A 205 -2.03 -4.60 -5.57
N PRO A 206 -1.36 -3.65 -4.89
CA PRO A 206 0.01 -3.27 -5.24
C PRO A 206 0.96 -4.42 -4.90
N SER A 207 2.08 -4.55 -5.59
CA SER A 207 3.05 -5.63 -5.37
C SER A 207 4.49 -5.14 -5.38
N ASN A 208 4.81 -4.22 -6.29
CA ASN A 208 6.13 -3.67 -6.42
C ASN A 208 6.04 -2.16 -6.66
N LEU A 209 6.94 -1.42 -6.04
CA LEU A 209 7.14 0.00 -6.29
C LEU A 209 8.50 0.23 -6.94
N ALA A 210 8.61 1.31 -7.69
CA ALA A 210 9.88 1.84 -8.19
C ALA A 210 9.71 3.33 -8.48
N PHE A 211 10.82 4.02 -8.74
CA PHE A 211 10.78 5.38 -9.28
C PHE A 211 11.39 5.39 -10.67
N ASP A 212 10.89 6.26 -11.54
CA ASP A 212 11.63 6.61 -12.75
C ASP A 212 12.76 7.60 -12.44
N SER A 213 13.36 8.22 -13.46
CA SER A 213 14.46 9.18 -13.24
C SER A 213 14.00 10.61 -12.89
N GLU A 214 12.69 10.85 -12.87
CA GLU A 214 12.06 12.14 -12.59
C GLU A 214 11.21 12.09 -11.31
N ASP A 215 11.43 11.07 -10.46
CA ASP A 215 10.69 10.80 -9.23
C ASP A 215 9.18 10.55 -9.42
N ASN A 216 8.74 10.08 -10.60
CA ASN A 216 7.39 9.52 -10.72
C ASN A 216 7.36 8.13 -10.06
N LEU A 217 6.44 7.94 -9.12
CA LEU A 217 6.25 6.64 -8.46
C LEU A 217 5.58 5.68 -9.45
N LEU A 218 6.25 4.57 -9.73
CA LEU A 218 5.74 3.46 -10.53
C LEU A 218 5.20 2.39 -9.60
N VAL A 219 3.97 1.94 -9.86
CA VAL A 219 3.29 0.93 -9.04
C VAL A 219 2.82 -0.23 -9.91
N LEU A 220 3.25 -1.43 -9.56
CA LEU A 220 2.78 -2.68 -10.17
C LEU A 220 1.58 -3.19 -9.39
N PHE A 221 0.42 -3.19 -10.03
CA PHE A 221 -0.79 -3.77 -9.49
C PHE A 221 -1.08 -5.13 -10.12
N ARG A 222 -1.38 -6.11 -9.28
CA ARG A 222 -2.10 -7.30 -9.73
C ARG A 222 -3.55 -6.89 -10.02
N TYR A 223 -3.97 -7.07 -11.26
CA TYR A 223 -5.32 -6.82 -11.72
C TYR A 223 -6.04 -8.15 -11.95
N ASP A 224 -6.94 -8.50 -11.04
CA ASP A 224 -7.88 -9.60 -11.24
C ASP A 224 -9.09 -9.07 -12.03
N ALA A 225 -9.39 -9.67 -13.18
CA ALA A 225 -10.47 -9.20 -14.06
C ALA A 225 -11.82 -9.24 -13.33
N GLN A 226 -12.51 -8.10 -13.29
CA GLN A 226 -13.80 -7.99 -12.62
C GLN A 226 -14.94 -8.51 -13.51
N PRO A 227 -15.95 -9.21 -12.97
CA PRO A 227 -17.13 -9.61 -13.73
C PRO A 227 -17.76 -8.42 -14.48
N GLY A 228 -17.99 -8.58 -15.79
CA GLY A 228 -18.53 -7.53 -16.66
C GLY A 228 -17.50 -6.55 -17.23
N TYR A 229 -16.26 -6.54 -16.75
CA TYR A 229 -15.17 -5.70 -17.29
C TYR A 229 -14.28 -6.50 -18.23
N LEU A 230 -14.77 -6.65 -19.47
CA LEU A 230 -14.12 -7.44 -20.52
C LEU A 230 -13.42 -6.52 -21.54
N ILE A 231 -12.22 -6.89 -21.95
CA ILE A 231 -11.52 -6.28 -23.08
C ILE A 231 -11.83 -7.14 -24.31
N ASN A 232 -12.50 -6.57 -25.30
CA ASN A 232 -12.91 -7.28 -26.52
C ASN A 232 -13.70 -8.58 -26.24
N GLY A 233 -14.57 -8.56 -25.21
CA GLY A 233 -15.40 -9.70 -24.83
C GLY A 233 -14.67 -10.80 -24.06
N LYS A 234 -13.41 -10.59 -23.63
CA LYS A 234 -12.65 -11.52 -22.80
C LYS A 234 -12.10 -10.84 -21.54
N PRO A 235 -11.93 -11.56 -20.42
CA PRO A 235 -11.19 -11.04 -19.28
C PRO A 235 -9.75 -10.73 -19.71
N GLU A 236 -9.15 -9.71 -19.10
CA GLU A 236 -7.73 -9.49 -19.25
C GLU A 236 -6.97 -10.52 -18.41
N GLU A 237 -6.10 -11.28 -19.04
CA GLU A 237 -5.30 -12.34 -18.44
C GLU A 237 -3.82 -12.13 -18.77
N MET A 238 -2.95 -12.81 -18.01
CA MET A 238 -1.52 -12.77 -18.24
C MET A 238 -1.19 -13.51 -19.54
N PRO A 239 -0.47 -12.89 -20.49
CA PRO A 239 -0.07 -13.60 -21.70
C PRO A 239 0.89 -14.74 -21.34
N VAL A 240 0.83 -15.83 -22.10
CA VAL A 240 1.81 -16.92 -21.99
C VAL A 240 3.14 -16.42 -22.52
N MET A 241 4.11 -16.26 -21.62
CA MET A 241 5.46 -15.79 -21.91
C MET A 241 6.47 -16.91 -21.68
N PRO A 242 7.68 -16.84 -22.26
CA PRO A 242 8.70 -17.88 -22.07
C PRO A 242 9.00 -18.18 -20.59
N ASP A 243 8.99 -17.15 -19.73
CA ASP A 243 9.23 -17.26 -18.30
C ASP A 243 8.01 -17.76 -17.49
N THR A 244 6.84 -17.92 -18.12
CA THR A 244 5.68 -18.61 -17.52
C THR A 244 5.94 -20.10 -17.33
N LYS A 245 6.80 -20.74 -18.13
CA LYS A 245 7.20 -22.16 -17.92
C LYS A 245 8.26 -22.26 -16.83
N GLY A 246 8.56 -23.46 -16.35
CA GLY A 246 9.70 -23.73 -15.44
C GLY A 246 9.56 -23.18 -14.02
N THR A 247 8.38 -22.67 -13.67
CA THR A 247 7.99 -22.28 -12.32
C THR A 247 6.67 -22.96 -11.94
N SER A 248 6.56 -23.44 -10.71
CA SER A 248 5.30 -23.98 -10.16
C SER A 248 4.26 -22.88 -9.91
N PHE A 249 4.69 -21.62 -9.87
CA PHE A 249 3.79 -20.48 -9.63
C PHE A 249 2.75 -20.29 -10.73
N SER A 250 3.09 -20.56 -11.99
CA SER A 250 2.14 -20.49 -13.12
C SER A 250 1.24 -21.72 -13.25
N GLY A 251 1.48 -22.76 -12.44
CA GLY A 251 0.71 -23.99 -12.43
C GLY A 251 -0.71 -23.82 -11.87
N TYR A 252 -1.51 -24.88 -11.96
CA TYR A 252 -2.82 -25.00 -11.31
C TYR A 252 -3.84 -23.88 -11.60
N GLY A 253 -3.77 -23.25 -12.77
CA GLY A 253 -4.70 -22.20 -13.18
C GLY A 253 -4.39 -20.80 -12.61
N ASN A 254 -3.19 -20.57 -12.09
CA ASN A 254 -2.76 -19.28 -11.56
C ASN A 254 -2.35 -18.28 -12.67
N SER A 255 -3.29 -17.97 -13.57
CA SER A 255 -3.11 -17.02 -14.69
C SER A 255 -4.30 -16.10 -14.93
N ALA A 256 -5.36 -16.21 -14.13
CA ALA A 256 -6.59 -15.41 -14.24
C ALA A 256 -6.45 -13.99 -13.67
N TYR A 257 -5.32 -13.33 -13.96
CA TYR A 257 -5.00 -11.95 -13.60
C TYR A 257 -3.98 -11.40 -14.59
N THR A 258 -3.70 -10.10 -14.55
CA THR A 258 -2.54 -9.51 -15.26
C THR A 258 -1.80 -8.53 -14.35
N MET A 259 -0.59 -8.12 -14.76
CA MET A 259 0.15 -7.05 -14.11
C MET A 259 -0.07 -5.74 -14.87
N ARG A 260 -0.59 -4.72 -14.18
CA ARG A 260 -0.70 -3.36 -14.70
C ARG A 260 0.29 -2.47 -13.98
N VAL A 261 0.96 -1.60 -14.73
CA VAL A 261 1.89 -0.62 -14.16
C VAL A 261 1.28 0.76 -14.27
N TYR A 262 1.27 1.50 -13.18
CA TYR A 262 0.79 2.88 -13.14
C TYR A 262 1.89 3.82 -12.67
N SER A 263 1.86 5.06 -13.16
CA SER A 263 2.66 6.16 -12.63
C SER A 263 1.78 7.03 -11.75
N ILE A 264 2.34 7.53 -10.67
CA ILE A 264 1.66 8.33 -9.66
C ILE A 264 2.61 9.46 -9.25
N ASP A 265 2.09 10.68 -9.14
CA ASP A 265 2.76 11.74 -8.38
C ASP A 265 2.49 11.49 -6.88
N PRO A 266 3.51 11.21 -6.06
CA PRO A 266 3.34 10.96 -4.62
C PRO A 266 2.64 12.11 -3.87
N GLU A 267 2.69 13.33 -4.37
CA GLU A 267 2.04 14.46 -3.68
C GLU A 267 0.53 14.48 -3.93
N ASN A 268 0.06 13.94 -5.07
CA ASN A 268 -1.35 13.92 -5.49
C ASN A 268 -1.76 12.54 -6.07
N PRO A 269 -1.68 11.45 -5.28
CA PRO A 269 -1.73 10.12 -5.85
C PRO A 269 -3.10 9.74 -6.44
N GLU A 270 -4.19 10.17 -5.80
CA GLU A 270 -5.56 9.87 -6.24
C GLU A 270 -5.95 10.61 -7.53
N GLU A 271 -5.30 11.73 -7.85
CA GLU A 271 -5.61 12.57 -9.01
C GLU A 271 -4.70 12.30 -10.22
N THR A 272 -3.52 11.73 -9.99
CA THR A 272 -2.45 11.61 -11.01
C THR A 272 -2.19 10.20 -11.48
N ILE A 273 -2.84 9.20 -10.89
CA ILE A 273 -2.67 7.79 -11.24
C ILE A 273 -2.95 7.56 -12.74
N LYS A 274 -1.94 7.07 -13.47
CA LYS A 274 -2.00 6.88 -14.92
C LYS A 274 -1.42 5.54 -15.33
N LEU A 275 -2.17 4.75 -16.11
CA LEU A 275 -1.71 3.49 -16.66
C LEU A 275 -0.56 3.72 -17.65
N LEU A 276 0.55 2.98 -17.49
CA LEU A 276 1.68 3.04 -18.41
C LEU A 276 1.36 2.29 -19.72
N PRO A 277 1.86 2.79 -20.87
CA PRO A 277 1.78 2.06 -22.12
C PRO A 277 2.72 0.85 -22.11
N ARG A 278 2.25 -0.25 -22.70
CA ARG A 278 3.12 -1.35 -23.15
C ARG A 278 3.61 -1.03 -24.56
N VAL A 279 4.93 -0.99 -24.76
CA VAL A 279 5.55 -0.69 -26.06
C VAL A 279 6.54 -1.79 -26.44
N PRO A 280 6.76 -2.04 -27.74
CA PRO A 280 7.87 -2.89 -28.18
C PRO A 280 9.20 -2.32 -27.70
N ARG A 281 10.07 -3.15 -27.11
CA ARG A 281 11.33 -2.68 -26.54
C ARG A 281 12.19 -1.90 -27.53
N GLY A 282 12.27 -2.35 -28.78
CA GLY A 282 13.07 -1.72 -29.83
C GLY A 282 12.63 -0.29 -30.21
N GLN A 283 11.47 0.18 -29.72
CA GLN A 283 11.03 1.58 -29.85
C GLN A 283 11.74 2.49 -28.85
N VAL A 284 12.19 1.98 -27.69
CA VAL A 284 12.90 2.75 -26.68
C VAL A 284 14.38 2.83 -27.07
N LYS A 285 14.80 3.98 -27.60
CA LYS A 285 16.17 4.16 -28.13
C LYS A 285 17.21 4.41 -27.05
N ASN A 286 16.83 5.08 -25.98
CA ASN A 286 17.72 5.49 -24.90
C ASN A 286 17.16 4.97 -23.57
N VAL A 287 17.76 3.90 -23.05
CA VAL A 287 17.39 3.35 -21.75
C VAL A 287 18.33 3.95 -20.70
N TYR A 288 17.79 4.73 -19.77
CA TYR A 288 18.52 5.25 -18.62
C TYR A 288 18.67 4.19 -17.54
N LYS A 289 17.58 3.46 -17.25
CA LYS A 289 17.56 2.29 -16.37
C LYS A 289 16.44 1.34 -16.76
N ALA A 290 16.63 0.07 -16.46
CA ALA A 290 15.59 -0.96 -16.54
C ALA A 290 15.29 -1.50 -15.13
N LEU A 291 14.02 -1.78 -14.85
CA LEU A 291 13.56 -2.26 -13.56
C LEU A 291 13.25 -3.76 -13.64
N TYR A 292 14.07 -4.58 -12.98
CA TYR A 292 13.99 -6.04 -13.03
C TYR A 292 13.54 -6.63 -11.70
N PRO A 293 12.87 -7.81 -11.70
CA PRO A 293 12.61 -8.58 -10.48
C PRO A 293 13.86 -8.72 -9.60
N SER A 294 13.73 -8.49 -8.29
CA SER A 294 14.81 -8.71 -7.32
C SER A 294 15.22 -10.17 -7.13
N ASN A 295 14.31 -11.07 -7.47
CA ASN A 295 14.35 -12.48 -7.14
C ASN A 295 13.56 -13.28 -8.18
N ARG A 296 14.00 -14.50 -8.44
CA ARG A 296 13.25 -15.49 -9.24
C ARG A 296 13.40 -16.88 -8.63
N TRP A 297 12.31 -17.62 -8.60
CA TRP A 297 12.30 -19.04 -8.22
C TRP A 297 11.90 -19.89 -9.39
N ARG A 298 12.78 -20.84 -9.70
CA ARG A 298 12.78 -21.55 -10.96
C ARG A 298 12.93 -23.03 -10.69
N ASP A 299 11.80 -23.73 -10.59
CA ASP A 299 11.72 -25.17 -10.31
C ASP A 299 12.51 -26.03 -11.30
N PHE A 300 12.74 -25.53 -12.52
CA PHE A 300 13.50 -26.23 -13.56
C PHE A 300 15.00 -25.91 -13.56
N HIS A 301 15.50 -25.12 -12.60
CA HIS A 301 16.88 -24.63 -12.57
C HIS A 301 17.29 -23.86 -13.84
N ASP A 302 16.31 -23.23 -14.50
CA ASP A 302 16.49 -22.48 -15.75
C ASP A 302 16.68 -20.96 -15.51
N PHE A 303 17.04 -20.57 -14.27
CA PHE A 303 17.25 -19.18 -13.84
C PHE A 303 18.12 -18.38 -14.81
N ASN A 304 19.26 -18.93 -15.22
CA ASN A 304 20.20 -18.23 -16.10
C ASN A 304 19.55 -17.91 -17.45
N ALA A 305 18.82 -18.86 -18.05
CA ALA A 305 18.18 -18.68 -19.34
C ALA A 305 17.02 -17.67 -19.28
N VAL A 306 16.23 -17.72 -18.21
CA VAL A 306 15.08 -16.84 -17.99
C VAL A 306 15.51 -15.41 -17.70
N SER A 307 16.61 -15.23 -16.97
CA SER A 307 17.08 -13.90 -16.56
C SER A 307 17.65 -13.07 -17.72
N VAL A 308 18.24 -13.73 -18.73
CA VAL A 308 18.84 -13.08 -19.93
C VAL A 308 17.94 -13.14 -21.16
N TYR A 309 16.81 -13.85 -21.10
CA TYR A 309 15.80 -13.79 -22.16
C TYR A 309 15.30 -12.34 -22.29
N VAL A 310 15.07 -11.86 -23.52
CA VAL A 310 14.61 -10.50 -23.78
C VAL A 310 13.12 -10.50 -24.12
N PRO A 311 12.23 -9.98 -23.25
CA PRO A 311 10.81 -9.84 -23.56
C PRO A 311 10.57 -8.96 -24.80
N GLU A 312 9.56 -9.24 -25.62
CA GLU A 312 9.27 -8.38 -26.79
C GLU A 312 8.80 -6.98 -26.39
N MET A 313 8.11 -6.88 -25.25
CA MET A 313 7.45 -5.68 -24.75
C MET A 313 8.07 -5.20 -23.43
N CYS A 314 7.95 -3.91 -23.17
CA CYS A 314 8.19 -3.30 -21.87
C CYS A 314 7.12 -2.27 -21.54
N PHE A 315 6.94 -1.99 -20.25
CA PHE A 315 6.24 -0.79 -19.80
C PHE A 315 7.21 0.38 -19.86
N LEU A 316 6.77 1.50 -20.43
CA LEU A 316 7.58 2.72 -20.53
C LEU A 316 7.09 3.74 -19.51
N ALA A 317 7.99 4.18 -18.63
CA ALA A 317 7.70 5.20 -17.63
C ALA A 317 7.50 6.59 -18.25
N PRO A 318 6.90 7.55 -17.51
CA PRO A 318 6.68 8.91 -18.00
C PRO A 318 7.94 9.64 -18.49
N ASP A 319 9.10 9.39 -17.86
CA ASP A 319 10.38 9.95 -18.27
C ASP A 319 10.89 9.50 -19.66
N GLY A 320 10.20 8.53 -20.29
CA GLY A 320 10.50 8.01 -21.63
C GLY A 320 11.80 7.21 -21.75
N LYS A 321 12.49 6.95 -20.63
CA LYS A 321 13.82 6.31 -20.60
C LYS A 321 14.01 5.32 -19.45
N THR A 322 13.06 5.21 -18.53
CA THR A 322 12.95 4.11 -17.58
C THR A 322 11.98 3.06 -18.12
N ILE A 323 12.41 1.80 -18.16
CA ILE A 323 11.60 0.69 -18.67
C ILE A 323 11.40 -0.39 -17.61
N ILE A 324 10.26 -1.08 -17.67
CA ILE A 324 10.01 -2.33 -16.94
C ILE A 324 9.80 -3.43 -17.98
N PRO A 325 10.78 -4.32 -18.20
CA PRO A 325 10.62 -5.43 -19.14
C PRO A 325 9.42 -6.31 -18.73
N HIS A 326 8.56 -6.68 -19.68
CA HIS A 326 7.32 -7.38 -19.39
C HIS A 326 7.57 -8.88 -19.16
N TYR A 327 7.89 -9.23 -17.91
CA TYR A 327 8.04 -10.61 -17.46
C TYR A 327 6.79 -11.12 -16.75
N PHE A 328 6.57 -12.43 -16.81
CA PHE A 328 5.65 -13.13 -15.92
C PHE A 328 6.08 -13.00 -14.45
N ASP A 329 7.38 -13.10 -14.17
CA ASP A 329 7.93 -13.07 -12.81
C ASP A 329 7.72 -11.73 -12.06
N LEU A 330 7.31 -10.66 -12.75
CA LEU A 330 6.85 -9.41 -12.10
C LEU A 330 5.70 -9.65 -11.11
N SER A 331 4.93 -10.73 -11.30
CA SER A 331 3.82 -11.13 -10.44
C SER A 331 4.26 -11.71 -9.08
N ARG A 332 5.54 -12.06 -8.94
CA ARG A 332 6.08 -12.79 -7.78
C ARG A 332 7.28 -12.08 -7.14
N SER A 333 7.86 -11.08 -7.81
CA SER A 333 9.02 -10.38 -7.28
C SER A 333 8.68 -9.67 -5.97
N SER A 334 9.62 -9.70 -5.03
CA SER A 334 9.50 -9.00 -3.73
C SER A 334 9.80 -7.49 -3.85
N SER A 335 10.54 -7.10 -4.89
CA SER A 335 10.83 -5.71 -5.24
C SER A 335 11.33 -5.63 -6.69
N LEU A 336 11.45 -4.39 -7.20
CA LEU A 336 12.14 -4.11 -8.44
C LEU A 336 13.51 -3.50 -8.15
N LEU A 337 14.53 -4.03 -8.83
CA LEU A 337 15.90 -3.53 -8.74
C LEU A 337 16.26 -2.74 -9.99
N GLU A 338 17.06 -1.70 -9.80
CA GLU A 338 17.50 -0.80 -10.86
C GLU A 338 18.73 -1.38 -11.58
N ALA A 339 18.56 -1.74 -12.85
CA ALA A 339 19.63 -2.11 -13.76
C ALA A 339 20.03 -0.88 -14.59
N TYR A 340 21.23 -0.34 -14.33
CA TYR A 340 21.79 0.77 -15.07
C TYR A 340 22.77 0.27 -16.13
N PRO A 341 22.66 0.68 -17.41
CA PRO A 341 23.63 0.33 -18.45
C PRO A 341 25.09 0.54 -18.02
N GLY A 342 25.94 -0.45 -18.30
CA GLY A 342 27.36 -0.44 -17.96
C GLY A 342 27.68 -0.67 -16.48
N LYS A 343 26.66 -0.85 -15.62
CA LYS A 343 26.85 -1.25 -14.21
C LYS A 343 26.44 -2.70 -14.01
N PRO A 344 27.04 -3.41 -13.03
CA PRO A 344 26.61 -4.76 -12.71
C PRO A 344 25.23 -4.75 -12.07
N PHE A 345 24.41 -5.74 -12.41
CA PHE A 345 23.12 -6.03 -11.80
C PHE A 345 23.20 -7.29 -10.95
N TYR A 346 22.57 -7.28 -9.77
CA TYR A 346 22.56 -8.41 -8.84
C TYR A 346 21.13 -8.80 -8.51
N THR A 347 20.83 -10.10 -8.58
CA THR A 347 19.51 -10.66 -8.26
C THR A 347 19.64 -12.00 -7.58
N SER A 348 18.60 -12.38 -6.83
CA SER A 348 18.52 -13.65 -6.13
C SER A 348 17.96 -14.75 -7.02
N ASP A 349 18.71 -15.85 -7.13
CA ASP A 349 18.19 -17.15 -7.59
C ASP A 349 17.71 -17.89 -6.35
N GLU A 350 16.39 -17.83 -6.10
CA GLU A 350 15.81 -18.30 -4.84
C GLU A 350 15.88 -19.81 -4.70
N TYR A 351 15.72 -20.54 -5.80
CA TYR A 351 15.69 -22.00 -5.79
C TYR A 351 17.07 -22.55 -5.45
N ASP A 352 18.10 -22.05 -6.14
CA ASP A 352 19.49 -22.48 -5.94
C ASP A 352 20.22 -21.69 -4.84
N ARG A 353 19.52 -20.78 -4.15
CA ARG A 353 19.99 -20.02 -2.99
C ARG A 353 21.31 -19.29 -3.23
N ARG A 354 21.41 -18.58 -4.36
CA ARG A 354 22.62 -17.87 -4.77
C ARG A 354 22.31 -16.47 -5.27
N MET A 355 23.29 -15.59 -5.16
CA MET A 355 23.26 -14.28 -5.80
C MET A 355 23.94 -14.37 -7.16
N VAL A 356 23.30 -13.86 -8.19
CA VAL A 356 23.84 -13.85 -9.56
C VAL A 356 24.14 -12.41 -9.98
N LYS A 357 25.35 -12.21 -10.50
CA LYS A 357 25.79 -10.96 -11.12
C LYS A 357 25.60 -11.07 -12.63
N MET A 358 24.96 -10.07 -13.23
CA MET A 358 24.78 -9.92 -14.69
C MET A 358 25.32 -8.56 -15.14
N ASP A 359 25.64 -8.47 -16.43
CA ASP A 359 26.09 -7.23 -17.06
C ASP A 359 24.89 -6.54 -17.71
N VAL A 360 24.76 -5.23 -17.58
CA VAL A 360 23.64 -4.49 -18.16
C VAL A 360 24.09 -3.82 -19.46
N ALA A 361 23.49 -4.20 -20.58
CA ALA A 361 23.77 -3.61 -21.89
C ALA A 361 23.17 -2.20 -22.04
N ASN A 362 23.56 -1.49 -23.11
CA ASN A 362 23.11 -0.12 -23.40
C ASN A 362 21.59 0.01 -23.61
N ASP A 363 20.93 -1.06 -24.04
CA ASP A 363 19.47 -1.13 -24.20
C ASP A 363 18.76 -1.67 -22.94
N GLY A 364 19.50 -1.77 -21.82
CA GLY A 364 19.01 -2.25 -20.54
C GLY A 364 18.75 -3.75 -20.47
N THR A 365 19.21 -4.57 -21.43
CA THR A 365 19.18 -6.04 -21.32
C THR A 365 20.25 -6.57 -20.35
N LEU A 366 20.05 -7.79 -19.81
CA LEU A 366 20.93 -8.47 -18.84
C LEU A 366 21.79 -9.56 -19.50
#